data_AF-A0ABD0N6T2-F1
#
_entry.id   AF-A0ABD0N6T2-F1
#
_cell.length_a   1.000
_cell.length_b   1.000
_cell.length_c   1.000
_cell.angle_alpha   90.00
_cell.angle_beta   90.00
_cell.angle_gamma   90.00
#
_symmetry.space_group_name_H-M   'P 1'
#
loop_
_entity.id
_entity.type
_entity.pdbx_description
1 polymer ?
#
loop_
_entity_poly.entity_id
_entity_poly.type
_entity_poly.pdbx_seq_one_letter_code
_entity_poly.pdbx_strand_id
1 'polypeptide(L)' 'IAESFRAQEIDGQALLLLTEDHLMSAMNVKLGPALKICARINSLKEGGR' A
#
# COMPACT_ATOMS: atom_id res chain seq x y z
N ILE A 1 -8.82 4.95 3.56
CA ILE A 1 -7.67 4.50 2.72
C ILE A 1 -7.12 5.65 1.88
N ALA A 2 -7.86 6.19 0.90
CA ALA A 2 -7.34 7.30 0.07
C ALA A 2 -6.92 8.54 0.90
N GLU A 3 -7.69 8.89 1.93
CA GLU A 3 -7.32 9.96 2.87
C GLU A 3 -6.08 9.63 3.68
N SER A 4 -5.95 8.38 4.17
CA SER A 4 -4.74 7.91 4.87
C SER A 4 -3.49 8.00 3.99
N PHE A 5 -3.61 7.67 2.70
CA PHE A 5 -2.49 7.78 1.76
C PHE A 5 -2.09 9.25 1.55
N ARG A 6 -3.05 10.17 1.45
CA ARG A 6 -2.75 11.61 1.37
C ARG A 6 -2.14 12.15 2.66
N ALA A 7 -2.68 11.75 3.82
CA ALA A 7 -2.21 12.20 5.13
C ALA A 7 -0.80 11.69 5.45
N GLN A 8 -0.41 10.54 4.89
CA GLN A 8 0.94 9.97 4.99
C GLN A 8 1.83 10.34 3.80
N GLU A 9 1.39 11.26 2.94
CA GLU A 9 2.15 11.76 1.78
C GLU A 9 2.64 10.63 0.84
N ILE A 10 1.84 9.58 0.67
CA ILE A 10 2.17 8.45 -0.20
C ILE A 10 2.03 8.85 -1.67
N ASP A 11 3.16 9.04 -2.33
CA ASP A 11 3.26 9.24 -3.77
C ASP A 11 3.42 7.91 -4.55
N GLY A 12 3.68 8.00 -5.86
CA GLY A 12 3.85 6.82 -6.71
C GLY A 12 5.07 5.96 -6.37
N GLN A 13 6.15 6.54 -5.84
CA GLN A 13 7.35 5.79 -5.46
C GLN A 13 7.16 5.16 -4.08
N ALA A 14 6.67 5.93 -3.10
CA ALA A 14 6.36 5.45 -1.76
C ALA A 14 5.29 4.35 -1.78
N LEU A 15 4.31 4.43 -2.70
CA LEU A 15 3.32 3.39 -2.93
C LEU A 15 3.97 2.02 -3.19
N LEU A 16 5.06 1.99 -3.95
CA LEU A 16 5.78 0.75 -4.27
C LEU A 16 6.60 0.24 -3.08
N LEU A 17 6.80 1.03 -2.03
CA LEU A 17 7.53 0.62 -0.82
C LEU A 17 6.60 0.16 0.30
N LEU A 18 5.28 0.27 0.13
CA LEU A 18 4.33 -0.19 1.14
C LEU A 18 4.40 -1.70 1.35
N THR A 19 4.42 -2.08 2.62
CA THR A 19 4.33 -3.46 3.10
C THR A 19 2.98 -3.68 3.77
N GLU A 20 2.66 -4.94 4.05
CA GLU A 20 1.45 -5.29 4.80
C GLU A 20 1.46 -4.67 6.20
N ASP A 21 2.64 -4.64 6.86
CA ASP A 21 2.81 -4.01 8.17
C ASP A 21 2.54 -2.50 8.15
N HIS A 22 3.00 -1.76 7.14
CA HIS A 22 2.67 -0.34 7.01
C HIS A 22 1.15 -0.11 6.88
N LEU A 23 0.45 -0.97 6.15
CA LEU A 23 -1.00 -0.88 6.00
C LEU A 23 -1.71 -1.19 7.32
N MET A 24 -1.31 -2.26 8.01
CA MET A 24 -1.98 -2.71 9.22
C MET A 24 -1.65 -1.84 10.44
N SER A 25 -0.37 -1.55 10.66
CA SER A 25 0.13 -0.87 11.84
C SER A 25 0.06 0.66 11.69
N ALA A 26 0.55 1.21 10.58
CA ALA A 26 0.62 2.67 10.40
C ALA A 26 -0.69 3.29 9.89
N MET A 27 -1.48 2.54 9.11
CA MET A 27 -2.73 3.03 8.50
C MET A 27 -4.00 2.36 9.04
N ASN A 28 -3.87 1.49 10.05
CA ASN A 28 -4.98 0.79 10.71
C ASN A 28 -5.90 0.02 9.73
N VAL A 29 -5.32 -0.51 8.65
CA VAL A 29 -6.02 -1.30 7.63
C VAL A 29 -6.15 -2.75 8.14
N LYS A 30 -7.35 -3.33 8.03
CA LYS A 30 -7.53 -4.74 8.41
C LYS A 30 -6.75 -5.67 7.49
N LEU A 31 -6.38 -6.85 8.00
CA LEU A 31 -5.62 -7.90 7.30
C LEU A 31 -6.13 -8.18 5.88
N GLY A 32 -7.43 -8.48 5.71
CA GLY A 32 -8.00 -8.82 4.40
C GLY A 32 -7.79 -7.74 3.32
N PRO A 33 -8.17 -6.47 3.58
CA PRO A 33 -7.85 -5.36 2.68
C PRO A 33 -6.34 -5.12 2.48
N ALA A 34 -5.50 -5.27 3.51
CA ALA A 34 -4.05 -5.09 3.40
C ALA A 34 -3.43 -6.09 2.41
N LEU A 35 -3.79 -7.38 2.52
CA LEU A 35 -3.38 -8.42 1.60
C LEU A 35 -3.74 -8.11 0.13
N LYS A 36 -4.96 -7.61 -0.10
CA LYS A 36 -5.42 -7.22 -1.44
C LYS A 36 -4.62 -6.06 -2.01
N ILE A 37 -4.30 -5.06 -1.20
CA ILE A 37 -3.50 -3.90 -1.62
C ILE A 37 -2.07 -4.34 -1.96
N CYS A 38 -1.42 -5.12 -1.10
CA CYS A 38 -0.08 -5.65 -1.36
C CYS A 38 -0.02 -6.49 -2.65
N ALA A 39 -1.03 -7.33 -2.90
CA ALA A 39 -1.11 -8.09 -4.16
C ALA A 39 -1.16 -7.16 -5.39
N ARG A 40 -1.95 -6.08 -5.34
CA ARG A 40 -2.03 -5.10 -6.44
C ARG A 40 -0.73 -4.32 -6.62
N ILE A 41 -0.07 -3.92 -5.53
CA ILE A 41 1.24 -3.26 -5.59
C ILE A 41 2.28 -4.18 -6.22
N ASN A 42 2.31 -5.46 -5.86
CA ASN A 42 3.24 -6.43 -6.44
C ASN A 42 3.01 -6.62 -7.95
N SER A 43 1.76 -6.73 -8.40
CA SER A 43 1.47 -6.79 -9.85
C SER A 43 1.92 -5.52 -10.59
N LEU A 44 1.84 -4.33 -9.97
CA LEU A 44 2.32 -3.09 -10.57
C LEU A 44 3.86 -3.06 -10.69
N LYS A 45 4.59 -3.62 -9.72
CA LYS A 45 6.06 -3.74 -9.78
C LYS A 45 6.50 -4.68 -10.91
N GLU A 46 5.76 -5.76 -11.12
CA GLU A 46 6.06 -6.75 -12.15
C GLU A 46 5.75 -6.24 -13.56
N GLY A 47 4.67 -5.46 -13.71
CA GLY A 47 4.26 -4.87 -14.99
C GLY A 47 4.97 -3.58 -15.39
N GLY A 48 5.86 -3.04 -14.54
CA GLY A 48 6.70 -1.87 -14.83
C GLY A 48 8.06 -2.20 -15.46
N ARG A 49 8.25 -3.42 -15.96
CA ARG A 49 9.43 -3.84 -16.74
C ARG A 49 9.19 -3.65 -18.23
#